data_AF-A0A2S1JQG1-F1
#
_entry.id   AF-A0A2S1JQG1-F1
#
_cell.length_a   1.000
_cell.length_b   1.000
_cell.length_c   1.000
_cell.angle_alpha   90.00
_cell.angle_beta   90.00
_cell.angle_gamma   90.00
#
_symmetry.space_group_name_H-M   'P 1'
#
loop_
_entity.id
_entity.type
_entity.pdbx_description
1 polymer ?
#
loop_
_entity_poly.entity_id
_entity_poly.type
_entity_poly.pdbx_seq_one_letter_code
_entity_poly.pdbx_strand_id
1 'polypeptide(L)'
;MITCWQKIFRVPTLALHFLQDHTFNFAENEKLNTLIALWRSRLMDISWFMRGLNESIARQANAEDQYTGRFWEGHFKSQALLDERALAACMVYVDLNPIRAKMAKTLEESNFTSIQQRIQTAISGE
;
A
#
# COMPACT_ATOMS: atom_id res chain seq x y z
N MET A 1 -10.46 12.26 6.34
CA MET A 1 -11.01 11.01 5.78
C MET A 1 -11.24 11.13 4.27
N ILE A 2 -12.12 12.04 3.84
CA ILE A 2 -12.40 12.28 2.40
C ILE A 2 -11.12 12.59 1.61
N THR A 3 -10.28 13.49 2.14
CA THR A 3 -8.97 13.82 1.54
C THR A 3 -8.01 12.63 1.46
N CYS A 4 -8.00 11.75 2.46
CA CYS A 4 -7.19 10.52 2.44
C CYS A 4 -7.69 9.55 1.35
N TRP A 5 -9.00 9.37 1.26
CA TRP A 5 -9.62 8.52 0.23
C TRP A 5 -9.35 9.07 -1.17
N GLN A 6 -9.47 10.39 -1.37
CA GLN A 6 -9.25 11.07 -2.66
C GLN A 6 -7.84 10.88 -3.23
N LYS A 7 -6.83 10.69 -2.38
CA LYS A 7 -5.44 10.44 -2.83
C LYS A 7 -5.29 9.12 -3.59
N ILE A 8 -6.18 8.15 -3.33
CA ILE A 8 -6.07 6.77 -3.84
C ILE A 8 -7.22 6.45 -4.79
N PHE A 9 -8.44 6.91 -4.47
CA PHE A 9 -9.66 6.55 -5.16
C PHE A 9 -10.46 7.80 -5.56
N ARG A 10 -11.27 7.66 -6.61
CA ARG A 10 -12.21 8.71 -7.00
C ARG A 10 -13.26 8.93 -5.91
N VAL A 11 -13.61 10.19 -5.70
CA VAL A 11 -14.65 10.64 -4.77
C VAL A 11 -15.88 11.11 -5.56
N PRO A 12 -17.11 10.83 -5.10
CA PRO A 12 -18.32 11.38 -5.70
C PRO A 12 -18.39 12.90 -5.58
N THR A 13 -19.13 13.54 -6.49
CA THR A 13 -19.36 15.00 -6.49
C THR A 13 -19.87 15.52 -5.15
N LEU A 14 -20.76 14.77 -4.48
CA LEU A 14 -21.25 15.10 -3.14
C LEU A 14 -20.13 15.36 -2.13
N ALA A 15 -19.09 14.53 -2.15
CA ALA A 15 -17.96 14.66 -1.24
C ALA A 15 -16.96 15.73 -1.68
N LEU A 16 -16.87 16.02 -2.99
CA LEU A 16 -16.11 17.17 -3.49
C LEU A 16 -16.75 18.49 -3.07
N HIS A 17 -18.07 18.62 -3.21
CA HIS A 17 -18.82 19.78 -2.74
C HIS A 17 -18.64 19.98 -1.23
N PHE A 18 -18.51 18.90 -0.44
CA PHE A 18 -18.29 19.01 1.00
C PHE A 18 -16.94 19.63 1.34
N LEU A 19 -15.93 19.44 0.49
CA LEU A 19 -14.61 20.06 0.66
C LEU A 19 -14.55 21.53 0.23
N GLN A 20 -15.60 22.05 -0.43
CA GLN A 20 -15.63 23.37 -1.07
C GLN A 20 -16.54 24.40 -0.34
N ASP A 21 -17.09 24.05 0.82
CA ASP A 21 -18.00 24.85 1.66
C ASP A 21 -19.37 25.15 1.04
N HIS A 22 -20.30 24.19 1.15
CA HIS A 22 -21.72 24.39 0.84
C HIS A 22 -22.62 23.83 1.95
N THR A 23 -23.81 24.40 2.07
CA THR A 23 -24.86 23.96 2.99
C THR A 23 -25.46 22.65 2.50
N PHE A 24 -25.35 21.59 3.30
CA PHE A 24 -25.92 20.28 3.00
C PHE A 24 -27.29 20.15 3.62
N ASN A 25 -28.26 19.58 2.90
CA ASN A 25 -29.52 19.18 3.51
C ASN A 25 -29.35 17.90 4.34
N PHE A 26 -30.37 17.54 5.12
CA PHE A 26 -30.33 16.36 6.00
C PHE A 26 -30.02 15.06 5.23
N ALA A 27 -30.66 14.84 4.08
CA ALA A 27 -30.48 13.61 3.30
C ALA A 27 -29.08 13.50 2.69
N GLU A 28 -28.51 14.63 2.26
CA GLU A 28 -27.14 14.69 1.74
C GLU A 28 -26.10 14.43 2.83
N ASN A 29 -26.30 14.97 4.04
CA ASN A 29 -25.45 14.71 5.19
C ASN A 29 -25.49 13.22 5.59
N GLU A 30 -26.66 12.62 5.68
CA GLU A 30 -26.82 11.19 5.99
C GLU A 30 -26.09 10.31 4.98
N LYS A 31 -26.24 10.62 3.69
CA LYS A 31 -25.56 9.91 2.61
C LYS A 31 -24.04 10.08 2.69
N LEU A 32 -23.56 11.28 2.96
CA LEU A 32 -22.14 11.56 3.11
C LEU A 32 -21.55 10.82 4.32
N ASN A 33 -22.23 10.84 5.47
CA ASN A 33 -21.82 10.13 6.68
C ASN A 33 -21.70 8.62 6.42
N THR A 34 -22.66 8.05 5.68
CA THR A 34 -22.62 6.64 5.27
C THR A 34 -21.38 6.34 4.42
N LEU A 35 -21.05 7.21 3.46
CA LEU A 35 -19.85 7.07 2.62
C LEU A 35 -18.56 7.20 3.45
N ILE A 36 -18.50 8.17 4.37
CA ILE A 36 -17.33 8.38 5.24
C ILE A 36 -17.10 7.15 6.13
N ALA A 37 -18.15 6.58 6.71
CA ALA A 37 -18.06 5.37 7.53
C ALA A 37 -17.52 4.19 6.70
N LEU A 38 -18.03 4.02 5.48
CA LEU A 38 -17.54 3.00 4.54
C LEU A 38 -16.06 3.21 4.18
N TRP A 39 -15.67 4.43 3.80
CA TRP A 39 -14.28 4.75 3.45
C TRP A 39 -13.33 4.54 4.62
N ARG A 40 -13.75 4.89 5.83
CA ARG A 40 -12.98 4.62 7.05
C ARG A 40 -12.74 3.13 7.24
N SER A 41 -13.78 2.32 7.14
CA SER A 41 -13.67 0.86 7.25
C SER A 41 -12.71 0.30 6.21
N ARG A 42 -12.81 0.76 4.96
CA ARG A 42 -11.94 0.30 3.85
C ARG A 42 -10.48 0.73 4.01
N LEU A 43 -10.23 1.95 4.48
CA LEU A 43 -8.86 2.44 4.70
C LEU A 43 -8.14 1.72 5.85
N MET A 44 -8.90 1.05 6.73
CA MET A 44 -8.35 0.22 7.81
C MET A 44 -8.28 -1.28 7.45
N ASP A 45 -8.68 -1.66 6.23
CA ASP A 45 -8.70 -3.04 5.76
C ASP A 45 -7.50 -3.31 4.84
N ILE A 46 -6.62 -4.21 5.27
CA ILE A 46 -5.42 -4.61 4.51
C ILE A 46 -5.75 -5.15 3.12
N SER A 47 -6.91 -5.80 2.94
CA SER A 47 -7.34 -6.32 1.65
C SER A 47 -7.69 -5.20 0.68
N TRP A 48 -8.30 -4.12 1.17
CA TRP A 48 -8.57 -2.92 0.37
C TRP A 48 -7.28 -2.18 0.02
N PHE A 49 -6.33 -2.11 0.95
CA PHE A 49 -5.00 -1.57 0.69
C PHE A 49 -4.28 -2.36 -0.41
N MET A 50 -4.17 -3.69 -0.24
CA MET A 50 -3.50 -4.57 -1.20
C MET A 50 -4.19 -4.55 -2.56
N ARG A 51 -5.52 -4.47 -2.61
CA ARG A 51 -6.26 -4.33 -3.86
C ARG A 51 -5.86 -3.06 -4.62
N GLY A 52 -5.84 -1.91 -3.95
CA GLY A 52 -5.47 -0.63 -4.57
C GLY A 52 -4.02 -0.60 -5.04
N LEU A 53 -3.10 -1.14 -4.24
CA LEU A 53 -1.68 -1.23 -4.58
C LEU A 53 -1.46 -2.14 -5.80
N ASN A 54 -2.00 -3.37 -5.75
CA ASN A 54 -1.77 -4.39 -6.77
C ASN A 54 -2.40 -4.02 -8.11
N GLU A 55 -3.59 -3.43 -8.12
CA GLU A 55 -4.26 -2.99 -9.34
C GLU A 55 -3.47 -1.87 -10.04
N SER A 56 -2.99 -0.89 -9.27
CA SER A 56 -2.20 0.22 -9.82
C SER A 56 -0.90 -0.28 -10.49
N ILE A 57 -0.17 -1.19 -9.83
CA ILE A 57 1.06 -1.77 -10.37
C ILE A 57 0.76 -2.62 -11.61
N ALA A 58 -0.25 -3.50 -11.53
CA ALA A 58 -0.63 -4.36 -12.65
C ALA A 58 -1.00 -3.55 -13.89
N ARG A 59 -1.76 -2.45 -13.72
CA ARG A 59 -2.15 -1.57 -14.82
C ARG A 59 -0.95 -0.86 -15.45
N GLN A 60 0.01 -0.41 -14.65
CA GLN A 60 1.22 0.25 -15.13
C GLN A 60 2.12 -0.73 -15.91
N ALA A 61 2.43 -1.88 -15.31
CA ALA A 61 3.26 -2.90 -15.95
C ALA A 61 2.64 -3.44 -17.24
N ASN A 62 1.34 -3.75 -17.24
CA ASN A 62 0.64 -4.19 -18.46
C ASN A 62 0.66 -3.12 -19.57
N ALA A 63 0.59 -1.84 -19.22
CA ALA A 63 0.66 -0.74 -20.19
C ALA A 63 2.08 -0.57 -20.76
N GLU A 64 3.11 -0.71 -19.92
CA GLU A 64 4.53 -0.68 -20.33
C GLU A 64 4.85 -1.83 -21.29
N ASP A 65 4.38 -3.04 -20.99
CA ASP A 65 4.64 -4.24 -21.78
C ASP A 65 3.67 -4.45 -22.96
N GLN A 66 2.71 -3.54 -23.16
CA GLN A 66 1.61 -3.67 -24.14
C GLN A 66 0.85 -5.01 -24.02
N TYR A 67 0.78 -5.55 -22.81
CA TYR A 67 0.19 -6.84 -22.52
C TYR A 67 -1.21 -6.68 -21.93
N THR A 68 -2.14 -7.56 -22.32
CA THR A 68 -3.47 -7.62 -21.72
C THR A 68 -3.62 -8.92 -20.94
N GLY A 69 -3.94 -8.83 -19.65
CA GLY A 69 -4.21 -10.03 -18.86
C GLY A 69 -3.87 -9.86 -17.39
N ARG A 70 -3.77 -11.01 -16.73
CA ARG A 70 -3.50 -11.11 -15.29
C ARG A 70 -2.00 -10.91 -15.03
N PHE A 71 -1.66 -9.88 -14.26
CA PHE A 71 -0.28 -9.61 -13.84
C PHE A 71 0.15 -10.45 -12.62
N TRP A 72 -0.73 -10.59 -11.63
CA TRP A 72 -0.44 -11.32 -10.38
C TRP A 72 -0.96 -12.76 -10.39
N GLU A 73 -0.15 -13.73 -9.97
CA GLU A 73 -0.52 -15.16 -9.99
C GLU A 73 -1.62 -15.57 -8.99
N GLY A 74 -1.83 -14.82 -7.89
CA GLY A 74 -2.67 -15.25 -6.77
C GLY A 74 -3.12 -14.15 -5.83
N HIS A 75 -3.78 -14.56 -4.73
CA HIS A 75 -4.06 -13.69 -3.59
C HIS A 75 -2.78 -13.43 -2.78
N PHE A 76 -2.76 -12.31 -2.06
CA PHE A 76 -1.68 -12.04 -1.11
C PHE A 76 -1.81 -12.95 0.13
N LYS A 77 -0.66 -13.22 0.78
CA LYS A 77 -0.63 -13.86 2.10
C LYS A 77 -0.40 -12.79 3.15
N SER A 78 -1.10 -12.89 4.28
CA SER A 78 -0.93 -12.01 5.42
C SER A 78 -0.76 -12.85 6.68
N GLN A 79 0.36 -12.67 7.36
CA GLN A 79 0.71 -13.37 8.59
C GLN A 79 1.02 -12.34 9.67
N ALA A 80 0.34 -12.46 10.82
CA ALA A 80 0.65 -11.64 11.98
C ALA A 80 1.97 -12.10 12.61
N LEU A 81 2.85 -11.14 12.90
CA LEU A 81 4.09 -11.34 13.65
C LEU A 81 3.84 -10.85 15.08
N LEU A 82 3.82 -11.77 16.04
CA LEU A 82 3.32 -11.51 17.39
C LEU A 82 4.43 -11.26 18.42
N ASP A 83 5.69 -11.43 18.03
CA ASP A 83 6.85 -11.23 18.89
C ASP A 83 8.06 -10.69 18.12
N GLU A 84 9.03 -10.15 18.85
CA GLU A 84 10.24 -9.54 18.28
C GLU A 84 11.12 -10.56 17.54
N ARG A 85 11.11 -11.84 17.95
CA ARG A 85 11.90 -12.88 17.28
C ARG A 85 11.31 -13.18 15.91
N ALA A 86 9.99 -13.26 15.79
CA ALA A 86 9.27 -13.41 14.54
C ALA A 86 9.48 -12.19 13.62
N LEU A 87 9.49 -10.98 14.19
CA LEU A 87 9.81 -9.76 13.44
C LEU A 87 11.25 -9.80 12.90
N ALA A 88 12.24 -10.07 13.75
CA ALA A 88 13.64 -10.17 13.35
C ALA A 88 13.86 -11.25 12.28
N ALA A 89 13.25 -12.43 12.44
CA ALA A 89 13.31 -13.49 11.44
C ALA A 89 12.71 -13.06 10.09
N CYS A 90 11.58 -12.34 10.10
CA CYS A 90 10.95 -11.80 8.90
C CYS A 90 11.87 -10.77 8.21
N MET A 91 12.47 -9.85 8.96
CA MET A 91 13.42 -8.87 8.43
C MET A 91 14.60 -9.56 7.74
N VAL A 92 15.24 -10.51 8.42
CA VAL A 92 16.37 -11.30 7.87
C VAL A 92 15.95 -12.05 6.61
N TYR A 93 14.75 -12.65 6.60
CA TYR A 93 14.22 -13.33 5.41
C TYR A 93 14.07 -12.38 4.22
N VAL A 94 13.50 -11.19 4.43
CA VAL A 94 13.31 -10.18 3.38
C VAL A 94 14.66 -9.68 2.87
N ASP A 95 15.60 -9.37 3.76
CA ASP A 95 16.92 -8.83 3.41
C ASP A 95 17.76 -9.82 2.62
N LEU A 96 17.66 -11.12 2.94
CA LEU A 96 18.40 -12.19 2.26
C LEU A 96 17.72 -12.66 0.97
N ASN A 97 16.51 -12.21 0.64
CA ASN A 97 15.79 -12.69 -0.55
C ASN A 97 16.53 -12.39 -1.87
N PRO A 98 17.09 -11.19 -2.09
CA PRO A 98 17.84 -10.92 -3.32
C PRO A 98 19.09 -11.78 -3.46
N ILE A 99 19.78 -12.10 -2.36
CA ILE A 99 20.91 -13.05 -2.35
C ILE A 99 20.42 -14.46 -2.70
N ARG A 100 19.31 -14.90 -2.08
CA ARG A 100 18.70 -16.20 -2.38
C ARG A 100 18.26 -16.33 -3.84
N ALA A 101 17.75 -15.25 -4.42
CA ALA A 101 17.36 -15.15 -5.82
C ALA A 101 18.56 -14.94 -6.77
N LYS A 102 19.79 -14.88 -6.24
CA LYS A 102 21.04 -14.61 -6.99
C LYS A 102 21.05 -13.26 -7.72
N MET A 103 20.28 -12.29 -7.22
CA MET A 103 20.23 -10.91 -7.72
C MET A 103 21.29 -10.01 -7.05
N ALA A 104 21.84 -10.42 -5.90
CA ALA A 104 22.91 -9.73 -5.18
C ALA A 104 23.89 -10.75 -4.57
N LYS A 105 25.16 -10.40 -4.37
CA LYS A 105 26.12 -11.27 -3.67
C LYS A 105 26.25 -10.93 -2.19
N THR A 106 26.04 -9.66 -1.85
CA THR A 106 26.10 -9.17 -0.46
C THR A 106 24.87 -8.34 -0.11
N LEU A 107 24.71 -8.03 1.18
CA LEU A 107 23.57 -7.22 1.65
C LEU A 107 23.66 -5.77 1.16
N GLU A 108 24.87 -5.24 1.02
CA GLU A 108 25.19 -3.91 0.50
C GLU A 108 24.77 -3.75 -0.97
N GLU A 109 24.84 -4.83 -1.73
CA GLU A 109 24.44 -4.88 -3.15
C GLU A 109 22.94 -5.11 -3.35
N SER A 110 22.18 -5.38 -2.28
CA SER A 110 20.75 -5.69 -2.31
C SER A 110 19.90 -4.42 -2.50
N ASN A 111 19.99 -3.82 -3.69
CA ASN A 111 19.23 -2.63 -4.07
C ASN A 111 17.73 -2.90 -3.92
N PHE A 112 17.00 -1.93 -3.38
CA PHE A 112 15.53 -1.99 -3.15
C PHE A 112 15.07 -2.84 -1.96
N THR A 113 15.93 -3.08 -0.97
CA THR A 113 15.54 -3.67 0.32
C THR A 113 15.89 -2.75 1.49
N SER A 114 15.16 -2.90 2.59
CA SER A 114 15.32 -2.03 3.77
C SER A 114 16.68 -2.17 4.47
N ILE A 115 17.43 -3.26 4.22
CA ILE A 115 18.78 -3.44 4.75
C ILE A 115 19.76 -2.37 4.25
N GLN A 116 19.59 -1.90 3.01
CA GLN A 116 20.46 -0.86 2.45
C GLN A 116 20.35 0.43 3.26
N GLN A 117 19.12 0.83 3.62
CA GLN A 117 18.89 1.98 4.49
C GLN A 117 19.51 1.76 5.87
N ARG A 118 19.33 0.59 6.48
CA ARG A 118 19.92 0.28 7.80
C ARG A 118 21.44 0.29 7.79
N ILE A 119 22.08 -0.25 6.75
CA ILE A 119 23.53 -0.23 6.59
C ILE A 119 24.02 1.21 6.44
N GLN A 120 23.36 2.01 5.61
CA GLN A 120 23.73 3.41 5.42
C GLN A 120 23.63 4.19 6.73
N THR A 121 22.54 4.03 7.48
CA THR A 121 22.35 4.62 8.80
C THR A 121 23.46 4.20 9.77
N ALA A 122 23.80 2.90 9.83
CA ALA A 122 24.86 2.39 10.70
C ALA A 122 26.26 2.92 10.33
N ILE A 123 26.52 3.14 9.04
CA ILE A 123 27.78 3.75 8.57
C ILE A 123 27.81 5.25 8.88
N SER A 124 26.68 5.94 8.71
CA SER A 124 26.56 7.40 8.93
C SER A 124 26.50 7.79 10.41
N GLY A 125 26.18 6.87 11.31
CA GLY A 125 26.14 7.11 12.76
C GLY A 125 24.95 7.94 13.25
N GLU A 126 23.88 8.02 12.45
CA GLU A 126 22.60 8.63 12.82
C GLU A 126 21.60 7.60 13.36
#